data_AF-A0A2V7KIL0-F1
#
_entry.id   AF-A0A2V7KIL0-F1
#
_cell.length_a   1.000
_cell.length_b   1.000
_cell.length_c   1.000
_cell.angle_alpha   90.00
_cell.angle_beta   90.00
_cell.angle_gamma   90.00
#
_symmetry.space_group_name_H-M   'P 1'
#
loop_
_entity.id
_entity.type
_entity.pdbx_description
1 polymer ?
#
loop_
_entity_poly.entity_id
_entity_poly.type
_entity_poly.pdbx_seq_one_letter_code
_entity_poly.pdbx_strand_id
1 'polypeptide(L)' 'MKDEPQAQDEYDAYVGGVYHLIASGATAKQIAEHLVRIETDRLGYPDTDPKMLIPLANKLLRLKVRLESGGSAA' A
#
# COMPACT_ATOMS: atom_id res chain seq x y z
N MET A 1 8.01 14.58 2.03
CA MET A 1 8.66 15.17 3.23
C MET A 1 9.89 14.32 3.49
N LYS A 2 11.09 14.88 3.39
CA LYS A 2 12.36 14.13 3.48
C LYS A 2 13.03 14.27 4.86
N ASP A 3 12.41 15.03 5.75
CA ASP A 3 13.07 15.61 6.92
C ASP A 3 12.65 14.95 8.25
N GLU A 4 11.80 13.91 8.19
CA GLU A 4 11.28 13.16 9.34
C GLU A 4 11.53 11.65 9.11
N PRO A 5 12.66 11.08 9.58
CA PRO A 5 13.03 9.68 9.34
C PRO A 5 11.98 8.68 9.84
N GLN A 6 11.32 8.99 10.96
CA GLN A 6 10.27 8.14 11.55
C GLN A 6 9.04 8.04 10.65
N ALA A 7 8.70 9.11 9.94
CA ALA A 7 7.64 9.08 8.95
C ALA A 7 8.03 8.24 7.72
N GLN A 8 9.32 8.16 7.37
CA GLN A 8 9.78 7.30 6.26
C GLN A 8 9.59 5.82 6.57
N ASP A 9 10.05 5.36 7.73
CA ASP A 9 9.89 3.95 8.14
C ASP A 9 8.42 3.53 8.18
N GLU A 10 7.56 4.45 8.63
CA GLU A 10 6.11 4.26 8.68
C GLU A 10 5.49 4.13 7.28
N TYR A 11 5.81 5.06 6.37
CA TYR A 11 5.32 4.98 4.99
C TYR A 11 5.89 3.78 4.24
N ASP A 12 7.15 3.40 4.47
CA ASP A 12 7.77 2.22 3.87
C ASP A 12 7.03 0.94 4.28
N ALA A 13 6.60 0.84 5.53
CA ALA A 13 5.78 -0.28 6.00
C ALA A 13 4.40 -0.34 5.31
N TYR A 14 3.72 0.81 5.13
CA TYR A 14 2.42 0.87 4.43
C TYR A 14 2.56 0.52 2.95
N VAL A 15 3.58 1.07 2.30
CA VAL A 15 3.88 0.83 0.89
C VAL A 15 4.22 -0.65 0.68
N GLY A 16 5.04 -1.26 1.54
CA GLY A 16 5.40 -2.68 1.44
C GLY A 16 4.19 -3.62 1.40
N GLY A 17 3.19 -3.40 2.26
CA GLY A 17 1.96 -4.19 2.27
C GLY A 17 1.14 -4.07 0.98
N VAL A 18 1.02 -2.85 0.45
CA VAL A 18 0.33 -2.58 -0.82
C VAL A 18 1.07 -3.24 -2.00
N TYR A 19 2.39 -3.14 -2.03
CA TYR A 19 3.22 -3.76 -3.07
C TYR A 19 3.10 -5.29 -3.06
N HIS A 20 3.11 -5.91 -1.87
CA HIS A 20 2.93 -7.36 -1.74
C HIS A 20 1.58 -7.82 -2.32
N LEU A 21 0.49 -7.10 -2.02
CA LEU A 21 -0.84 -7.41 -2.57
C LEU A 21 -0.90 -7.29 -4.10
N ILE A 22 -0.29 -6.25 -4.66
CA ILE A 22 -0.23 -6.10 -6.12
C ILE A 22 0.55 -7.25 -6.74
N ALA A 23 1.71 -7.59 -6.17
CA ALA A 23 2.56 -8.68 -6.65
C ALA A 23 1.88 -10.05 -6.54
N SER A 24 1.00 -10.25 -5.54
CA SER A 24 0.22 -11.49 -5.38
C SER A 24 -1.02 -11.56 -6.28
N GLY A 25 -1.26 -10.57 -7.15
CA GLY A 25 -2.44 -10.52 -8.02
C GLY A 25 -3.74 -10.18 -7.29
N ALA A 26 -3.67 -9.42 -6.19
CA ALA A 26 -4.86 -9.00 -5.46
C ALA A 26 -5.80 -8.14 -6.34
N THR A 27 -7.09 -8.24 -6.05
CA THR A 27 -8.12 -7.43 -6.70
C THR A 27 -8.11 -5.99 -6.17
N ALA A 28 -8.69 -5.06 -6.94
CA ALA A 28 -8.85 -3.67 -6.50
C ALA A 28 -9.62 -3.56 -5.17
N LYS A 29 -10.59 -4.46 -4.94
CA LYS A 29 -11.35 -4.54 -3.69
C LYS A 29 -10.45 -4.90 -2.51
N GLN A 30 -9.63 -5.93 -2.64
CA GLN A 30 -8.70 -6.36 -1.57
C GLN A 30 -7.66 -5.28 -1.26
N ILE A 31 -7.17 -4.57 -2.27
CA ILE A 31 -6.26 -3.43 -2.08
C ILE A 31 -6.98 -2.30 -1.35
N ALA A 32 -8.21 -1.94 -1.75
CA ALA A 32 -8.99 -0.91 -1.07
C ALA A 32 -9.29 -1.26 0.40
N GLU A 33 -9.67 -2.49 0.69
CA GLU A 33 -9.87 -2.97 2.07
C GLU A 33 -8.58 -2.93 2.89
N HIS A 34 -7.42 -3.18 2.28
CA HIS A 34 -6.14 -3.04 2.94
C HIS A 34 -5.80 -1.58 3.25
N LEU A 35 -6.07 -0.66 2.32
CA LEU A 35 -5.86 0.77 2.54
C LEU A 35 -6.75 1.31 3.67
N VAL A 36 -8.01 0.89 3.75
CA VAL A 36 -8.88 1.25 4.89
C VAL A 36 -8.32 0.74 6.21
N ARG A 37 -7.75 -0.47 6.25
CA ARG A 37 -7.09 -0.96 7.48
C ARG A 37 -5.90 -0.11 7.89
N ILE A 38 -5.10 0.38 6.93
CA ILE A 38 -4.00 1.31 7.23
C ILE A 38 -4.58 2.62 7.80
N GLU A 39 -5.60 3.18 7.15
CA GLU A 39 -6.25 4.41 7.60
C GLU A 39 -6.83 4.27 9.01
N THR A 40 -7.54 3.18 9.30
CA THR A 40 -8.14 2.93 10.62
C THR A 40 -7.10 2.61 11.69
N ASP A 41 -6.26 1.60 11.44
CA ASP A 41 -5.42 1.00 12.49
C ASP A 41 -4.15 1.80 12.75
N ARG A 42 -3.72 2.61 11.78
CA ARG A 42 -2.44 3.31 11.84
C ARG A 42 -2.58 4.82 11.83
N LEU A 43 -3.53 5.35 11.06
CA LEU A 43 -3.73 6.80 10.93
C LEU A 43 -4.91 7.32 11.78
N GLY A 44 -5.73 6.43 12.34
CA GLY A 44 -6.86 6.80 13.19
C GLY A 44 -8.05 7.40 12.44
N TYR A 45 -8.26 7.00 11.18
CA TYR A 45 -9.38 7.43 10.33
C TYR A 45 -10.39 6.28 10.12
N PRO A 46 -11.37 6.07 11.03
CA PRO A 46 -12.21 4.86 11.05
C PRO A 46 -13.36 4.83 10.04
N ASP A 47 -13.63 5.93 9.32
CA ASP A 47 -14.89 6.12 8.57
C ASP A 47 -14.74 6.02 7.04
N THR A 48 -13.60 5.53 6.54
CA THR A 48 -13.42 5.37 5.10
C THR A 48 -14.17 4.14 4.58
N ASP A 49 -15.17 4.35 3.70
CA ASP A 49 -15.77 3.26 2.92
C ASP A 49 -14.75 2.73 1.89
N PRO A 50 -14.39 1.43 1.90
CA PRO A 50 -13.49 0.84 0.92
C PRO A 50 -13.87 1.15 -0.54
N LYS A 51 -15.16 1.34 -0.85
CA LYS A 51 -15.62 1.70 -2.20
C LYS A 51 -15.03 3.03 -2.68
N MET A 52 -14.78 3.97 -1.77
CA MET A 52 -14.17 5.27 -2.08
C MET A 52 -12.71 5.13 -2.52
N LEU A 53 -12.03 4.06 -2.09
CA LEU A 53 -10.64 3.79 -2.43
C LEU A 53 -10.49 2.90 -3.67
N ILE A 54 -11.57 2.35 -4.23
CA ILE A 54 -11.53 1.54 -5.46
C ILE A 54 -10.87 2.28 -6.65
N PRO A 55 -11.16 3.57 -6.92
CA PRO A 55 -10.47 4.31 -7.97
C PRO A 55 -8.96 4.42 -7.73
N LEU A 56 -8.53 4.56 -6.47
CA LEU A 56 -7.12 4.58 -6.09
C LEU A 56 -6.47 3.20 -6.24
N ALA A 57 -7.13 2.14 -5.76
CA ALA A 57 -6.68 0.76 -5.93
C ALA A 57 -6.49 0.40 -7.41
N ASN A 58 -7.40 0.85 -8.28
CA ASN A 58 -7.24 0.67 -9.73
C ASN A 58 -6.07 1.46 -10.31
N LYS A 59 -5.73 2.64 -9.76
CA LYS A 59 -4.51 3.37 -10.16
C LYS A 59 -3.26 2.59 -9.73
N LEU A 60 -3.25 2.06 -8.51
CA LEU A 60 -2.15 1.27 -7.97
C LEU A 60 -1.90 0.01 -8.80
N LEU A 61 -2.95 -0.73 -9.18
CA LEU A 61 -2.85 -1.91 -10.05
C LEU A 61 -2.30 -1.60 -11.45
N ARG A 62 -2.45 -0.37 -11.93
CA ARG A 62 -1.89 0.07 -13.22
C ARG A 62 -0.43 0.48 -13.12
N LEU A 63 0.11 0.71 -11.92
CA LEU A 63 1.53 0.88 -11.75
C LEU A 63 2.17 -0.45 -12.15
N LYS A 64 2.92 -0.46 -13.26
CA LYS A 64 3.77 -1.59 -13.62
C LYS A 64 4.93 -1.66 -12.64
N VAL A 65 4.63 -2.08 -11.42
CA VAL A 65 5.61 -2.38 -10.39
C VAL A 65 6.29 -3.67 -10.83
N ARG A 66 7.51 -3.56 -11.36
CA ARG A 66 8.41 -4.70 -11.48
C ARG A 66 9.05 -4.86 -10.10
N LEU A 67 8.81 -5.99 -9.45
CA LEU A 67 9.66 -6.40 -8.33
C LEU A 67 11.03 -6.70 -8.95
N GLU A 68 11.93 -5.73 -8.94
CA GLU A 68 13.35 -6.05 -9.02
C GLU A 68 13.63 -6.82 -7.73
N SER A 69 13.71 -8.14 -7.83
CA SER A 69 14.23 -8.99 -6.76
C SER A 69 15.67 -8.55 -6.51
N GLY A 70 15.85 -7.62 -5.57
CA GLY A 70 17.16 -7.21 -5.08
C GLY A 70 17.93 -8.45 -4.65
N GLY A 71 19.03 -8.70 -5.34
CA GLY A 71 19.76 -9.95 -5.31
C GLY A 71 20.19 -10.41 -3.92
N SER A 72 20.19 -11.73 -3.78
CA SER A 72 21.04 -12.46 -2.86
C SER A 72 22.48 -11.95 -2.99
N ALA A 73 22.97 -11.20 -2.00
CA ALA A 73 24.40 -10.99 -1.83
C ALA A 73 24.94 -12.23 -1.09
N ALA A 74 25.77 -12.97 -1.82
CA ALA A 74 26.59 -14.07 -1.34
C ALA A 74 27.65 -13.61 -0.33
#